data_AF-A0A950NAS8-F1
#
_entry.id   AF-A0A950NAS8-F1
#
_cell.length_a   1.000
_cell.length_b   1.000
_cell.length_c   1.000
_cell.angle_alpha   90.00
_cell.angle_beta   90.00
_cell.angle_gamma   90.00
#
_symmetry.space_group_name_H-M   'P 1'
#
loop_
_entity.id
_entity.type
_entity.pdbx_description
1 polymer ?
#
loop_
_entity_poly.entity_id
_entity_poly.type
_entity_poly.pdbx_seq_one_letter_code
_entity_poly.pdbx_strand_id
1 'polypeptide(L)' 'MWLPVAIAVAGIVAIILGRGRTAEAATGVGLLIVALIVWMVNWLFRLSLQSNRERDEEERARDYFARHGRWPDENPEE' A
#
# COMPACT_ATOMS: atom_id res chain seq x y z
N MET A 1 -5.64 -0.05 -6.89
CA MET A 1 -5.73 -1.29 -6.07
C MET A 1 -5.28 -2.57 -6.80
N TRP A 2 -4.98 -2.53 -8.10
CA TRP A 2 -4.79 -3.71 -8.95
C TRP A 2 -3.42 -4.37 -8.90
N LEU A 3 -2.37 -3.63 -8.53
CA LEU A 3 -0.98 -4.12 -8.47
C LEU A 3 -0.81 -5.40 -7.61
N PRO A 4 -1.29 -5.46 -6.35
CA PRO A 4 -1.18 -6.68 -5.53
C PRO A 4 -1.96 -7.88 -6.10
N VAL A 5 -3.10 -7.63 -6.75
CA VAL A 5 -3.91 -8.68 -7.39
C VAL A 5 -3.19 -9.24 -8.62
N ALA A 6 -2.59 -8.37 -9.44
CA ALA A 6 -1.82 -8.77 -10.62
C ALA A 6 -0.60 -9.64 -10.27
N ILE A 7 0.09 -9.32 -9.17
CA ILE A 7 1.25 -10.08 -8.67
C ILE A 7 0.83 -11.47 -8.17
N ALA A 8 -0.28 -11.56 -7.41
CA ALA A 8 -0.81 -12.84 -6.95
C ALA A 8 -1.22 -13.76 -8.12
N VAL A 9 -1.88 -13.20 -9.14
CA VAL A 9 -2.25 -13.93 -10.37
C VAL A 9 -1.01 -14.43 -11.12
N ALA A 10 0.03 -13.60 -11.26
CA ALA A 10 1.28 -14.00 -11.91
C ALA A 10 1.98 -15.16 -11.17
N GLY A 11 1.98 -15.15 -9.83
CA GLY A 11 2.52 -16.25 -9.00
C GLY A 11 1.76 -17.56 -9.18
N ILE A 12 0.43 -17.53 -9.22
CA ILE A 12 -0.42 -18.70 -9.45
C ILE A 12 -0.16 -19.28 -10.86
N VAL A 13 -0.07 -18.43 -11.88
CA VAL A 13 0.23 -18.84 -13.26
C VAL A 13 1.58 -19.55 -13.36
N ALA A 14 2.62 -19.04 -12.68
CA ALA A 14 3.94 -19.67 -12.65
C ALA A 14 3.93 -21.06 -11.99
N ILE A 15 3.17 -21.26 -10.90
CA ILE A 15 3.00 -22.57 -10.24
C ILE A 15 2.32 -23.58 -11.18
N ILE A 16 1.28 -23.14 -11.90
CA ILE A 16 0.50 -24.02 -12.80
C ILE A 16 1.35 -24.47 -14.00
N LEU A 17 2.19 -23.58 -14.54
CA LEU A 17 3.04 -23.87 -15.70
C LEU A 17 4.28 -24.72 -15.35
N GLY A 18 4.73 -24.74 -14.09
CA GLY A 18 5.97 -25.40 -13.65
C GLY A 18 5.88 -26.90 -13.30
N ARG A 19 4.85 -27.62 -13.77
CA ARG A 19 4.60 -29.01 -13.35
C ARG A 19 5.61 -29.98 -13.99
N GLY A 20 6.74 -30.27 -13.33
CA GLY A 20 7.47 -31.54 -13.57
C GLY A 20 8.98 -31.64 -13.37
N ARG A 21 9.77 -30.55 -13.19
CA ARG A 21 11.24 -30.67 -13.01
C ARG A 21 11.75 -29.98 -11.75
N THR A 22 12.62 -30.64 -10.99
CA THR A 22 13.12 -30.21 -9.67
C THR A 22 13.80 -28.84 -9.67
N ALA A 23 14.44 -28.46 -10.77
CA ALA A 23 15.01 -27.11 -10.95
C ALA A 23 13.95 -26.03 -11.18
N GLU A 24 12.86 -26.36 -11.89
CA GLU A 24 11.76 -25.43 -12.19
C GLU A 24 10.91 -25.16 -10.94
N ALA A 25 10.79 -26.15 -10.04
CA ALA A 25 10.15 -25.98 -8.74
C ALA A 25 10.88 -24.95 -7.85
N ALA A 26 12.22 -24.92 -7.87
CA ALA A 26 13.02 -23.94 -7.13
C ALA A 26 12.83 -22.51 -7.68
N THR A 27 12.77 -22.37 -9.00
CA THR A 27 12.47 -21.09 -9.66
C THR A 27 11.06 -20.59 -9.32
N GLY A 28 10.06 -21.49 -9.27
CA GLY A 28 8.69 -21.16 -8.87
C GLY A 28 8.60 -20.59 -7.44
N VAL A 29 9.29 -21.21 -6.48
CA VAL A 29 9.36 -20.69 -5.10
C VAL A 29 10.00 -19.30 -5.04
N GLY A 30 11.08 -19.08 -5.80
CA GLY A 30 11.72 -17.77 -5.89
C GLY A 30 10.77 -16.67 -6.40
N LEU A 31 9.97 -16.97 -7.42
CA LEU A 31 8.97 -16.04 -7.95
C LEU A 31 7.86 -15.74 -6.94
N LEU A 32 7.46 -16.70 -6.10
CA LEU A 32 6.49 -16.48 -5.02
C LEU A 32 7.05 -15.58 -3.90
N ILE A 33 8.32 -15.76 -3.55
CA ILE A 33 8.98 -14.89 -2.57
C ILE A 33 9.07 -13.45 -3.10
N VAL A 34 9.46 -13.28 -4.37
CA VAL A 34 9.48 -11.95 -5.01
C VAL A 34 8.08 -11.33 -5.03
N ALA A 35 7.05 -12.11 -5.39
CA ALA A 35 5.67 -11.66 -5.37
C ALA A 35 5.22 -11.18 -3.97
N LEU A 36 5.57 -11.93 -2.92
CA LEU A 36 5.27 -11.57 -1.53
C LEU A 36 5.99 -10.29 -1.10
N ILE A 37 7.27 -10.13 -1.46
CA ILE A 37 8.06 -8.93 -1.14
C ILE A 37 7.45 -7.69 -1.80
N VAL A 38 7.14 -7.74 -3.10
CA VAL A 38 6.54 -6.60 -3.80
C VAL A 38 5.17 -6.25 -3.23
N TRP A 39 4.37 -7.26 -2.88
CA TRP A 39 3.09 -7.06 -2.19
C TRP A 39 3.27 -6.31 -0.86
N MET A 40 4.22 -6.76 -0.02
CA MET A 40 4.49 -6.18 1.29
C MET A 40 5.02 -4.74 1.18
N VAL A 41 5.92 -4.46 0.23
CA VAL A 41 6.41 -3.10 -0.03
C VAL A 41 5.27 -2.17 -0.47
N ASN A 42 4.41 -2.61 -1.39
CA ASN A 42 3.25 -1.82 -1.80
C ASN A 42 2.25 -1.60 -0.65
N TRP A 43 2.12 -2.55 0.28
CA TRP A 43 1.31 -2.39 1.48
C TRP A 43 1.89 -1.34 2.44
N LEU A 44 3.19 -1.42 2.72
CA LEU A 44 3.90 -0.44 3.56
C LEU A 44 3.82 0.98 2.99
N PHE A 45 3.97 1.14 1.67
CA PHE A 45 3.81 2.44 1.01
C PHE A 45 2.40 3.02 1.18
N ARG A 46 1.35 2.20 1.13
CA ARG A 46 -0.03 2.67 1.40
C ARG A 46 -0.23 3.12 2.83
N LEU A 47 0.30 2.37 3.80
CA LEU A 47 0.25 2.75 5.20
C LEU A 47 0.97 4.10 5.42
N SER A 48 2.13 4.29 4.80
CA SER A 48 2.87 5.55 4.86
C SER A 48 2.10 6.74 4.27
N LEU A 49 1.46 6.57 3.11
CA LEU A 49 0.67 7.63 2.47
C LEU A 49 -0.60 7.98 3.26
N GLN A 50 -1.24 6.99 3.88
CA GLN A 50 -2.42 7.23 4.73
C GLN A 50 -2.04 8.08 5.96
N SER A 51 -0.92 7.77 6.61
CA SER A 51 -0.41 8.55 7.74
C SER A 51 0.01 9.98 7.34
N ASN A 52 0.56 10.16 6.14
CA ASN A 52 0.97 11.49 5.69
C ASN A 52 -0.23 12.43 5.50
N ARG A 53 -1.37 11.89 5.07
CA ARG A 53 -2.60 12.66 4.88
C ARG A 53 -3.16 13.21 6.19
N GLU A 54 -3.14 12.41 7.26
CA GLU A 54 -3.55 12.85 8.60
C GLU A 54 -2.63 13.98 9.10
N ARG A 55 -1.31 13.84 8.89
CA ARG A 55 -0.34 14.91 9.23
C ARG A 55 -0.60 16.20 8.44
N ASP A 56 -0.84 16.09 7.14
CA ASP A 56 -1.14 17.25 6.29
C ASP A 56 -2.45 17.94 6.71
N GLU A 57 -3.45 17.18 7.16
CA GLU A 57 -4.71 17.72 7.70
C GLU A 57 -4.49 18.43 9.05
N GLU A 58 -3.72 17.85 9.96
CA GLU A 58 -3.33 18.50 11.22
C GLU A 58 -2.54 19.80 10.98
N GLU A 59 -1.59 19.80 10.05
CA GLU A 59 -0.79 20.97 9.72
C GLU A 59 -1.69 22.10 9.17
N ARG A 60 -2.63 21.78 8.29
CA ARG A 60 -3.62 22.74 7.77
C ARG A 60 -4.52 23.29 8.87
N ALA A 61 -4.96 22.46 9.81
CA ALA A 61 -5.79 22.90 10.93
C ALA A 61 -5.02 23.88 11.84
N ARG A 62 -3.74 23.61 12.11
CA ARG A 62 -2.86 24.52 12.86
C ARG A 62 -2.64 25.84 12.14
N ASP A 63 -2.42 25.79 10.83
CA ASP A 63 -2.22 26.98 10.01
C ASP A 63 -3.50 27.85 9.96
N TYR A 64 -4.67 27.21 9.91
CA TYR A 64 -5.97 27.89 10.02
C TYR A 64 -6.13 28.57 11.39
N PHE A 65 -5.84 27.86 12.47
CA PHE A 65 -5.90 28.41 13.83
C PHE A 65 -4.95 29.59 14.01
N ALA A 66 -3.70 29.49 13.53
CA ALA A 66 -2.73 30.58 13.61
C ALA A 66 -3.20 31.85 12.88
N ARG A 67 -3.95 31.71 11.79
CA ARG A 67 -4.49 32.84 11.01
C ARG A 67 -5.80 33.41 11.53
N HIS A 68 -6.70 32.57 12.04
CA HIS A 68 -8.08 32.95 12.39
C HIS A 68 -8.37 32.97 13.89
N GLY A 69 -7.46 32.44 14.72
CA GLY A 69 -7.62 32.34 16.18
C GLY A 69 -8.70 31.35 16.64
N ARG A 70 -9.20 30.50 15.73
CA ARG A 70 -10.22 29.48 15.97
C ARG A 70 -9.95 28.24 15.13
N TRP A 71 -10.42 27.09 15.56
CA TRP A 71 -10.26 25.85 14.81
C TRP A 71 -11.26 25.78 13.64
N PRO A 72 -10.94 25.08 12.53
CA PRO A 72 -11.81 25.01 11.36
C PRO A 72 -13.11 24.24 11.61
N ASP A 73 -13.15 23.37 12.62
CA ASP A 73 -14.31 22.58 13.08
C ASP A 73 -15.19 23.33 14.11
N GLU A 74 -14.72 24.45 14.66
CA GLU A 74 -15.49 25.30 15.58
C GLU A 74 -16.50 26.23 14.87
N ASN A 75 -16.73 26.08 13.57
CA ASN A 75 -17.76 26.84 12.86
C ASN A 75 -19.13 26.16 13.02
N PRO A 76 -20.05 26.68 13.85
CA PRO A 76 -21.27 25.99 14.25
C PRO A 76 -22.44 26.29 13.30
N GLU A 77 -22.20 26.38 11.99
CA GLU A 77 -23.28 26.67 11.03
C GLU A 77 -24.03 25.37 10.65
N GLU A 78 -24.64 24.75 11.67
CA GLU A 78 -25.95 24.08 11.64
C GLU A 78 -26.81 24.61 12.79
#